data_AF-A0A9D2KXU5-F1
#
_entry.id   AF-A0A9D2KXU5-F1
#
_cell.length_a   1.000
_cell.length_b   1.000
_cell.length_c   1.000
_cell.angle_alpha   90.00
_cell.angle_beta   90.00
_cell.angle_gamma   90.00
#
_symmetry.space_group_name_H-M   'P 1'
#
loop_
_entity.id
_entity.type
_entity.pdbx_description
1 polymer ?
#
loop_
_entity_poly.entity_id
_entity_poly.type
_entity_poly.pdbx_seq_one_letter_code
_entity_poly.pdbx_strand_id
1 'polypeptide(L)'
;MKAKVYFTREITPEKVVELYHRLGVELPGKVAVKVHSGEKGNQNFLRPEFWKPMVEEVNGTIVECNTAYGDAAGGVRDHTEAHMKLMEEHGWTQHFDVDIMDAEGPDIVWPIPNGKILKENHLGKNILNYDSMLVLAHFKGHPMGGYGGALKQLAIGCASRAGKALIHSAGKTDDRFETWKQHASSVEFPEAMADAAMSGVEHFQGKIAFI
;
A
#
# COMPACT_ATOMS: atom_id res chain seq x y z
N MET A 1 -0.72 9.67 23.67
CA MET A 1 -0.11 8.44 24.21
C MET A 1 1.06 8.07 23.30
N LYS A 2 2.21 7.61 23.80
CA LYS A 2 3.30 7.17 22.91
C LYS A 2 2.95 5.79 22.33
N ALA A 3 3.21 5.58 21.04
CA ALA A 3 3.00 4.28 20.41
C ALA A 3 3.93 3.22 21.04
N LYS A 4 3.41 2.01 21.28
CA LYS A 4 4.21 0.87 21.72
C LYS A 4 4.79 0.19 20.49
N VAL A 5 6.11 0.02 20.46
CA VAL A 5 6.84 -0.59 19.34
C VAL A 5 7.53 -1.84 19.84
N TYR A 6 7.32 -2.95 19.15
CA TYR A 6 8.01 -4.22 19.39
C TYR A 6 9.11 -4.42 18.34
N PHE A 7 10.20 -5.07 18.74
CA PHE A 7 11.38 -5.23 17.88
C PHE A 7 12.01 -6.60 18.08
N THR A 8 12.49 -7.19 16.99
CA THR A 8 13.26 -8.42 16.96
C THR A 8 14.53 -8.22 16.12
N ARG A 9 15.61 -8.93 16.46
CA ARG A 9 16.82 -9.02 15.63
C ARG A 9 16.78 -10.19 14.65
N GLU A 10 15.88 -11.14 14.87
CA GLU A 10 15.72 -12.34 14.05
C GLU A 10 14.71 -12.07 12.94
N ILE A 11 15.12 -12.27 11.69
CA ILE A 11 14.29 -12.05 10.51
C ILE A 11 13.88 -13.42 9.97
N THR A 12 12.78 -13.95 10.49
CA THR A 12 12.15 -15.18 9.99
C THR A 12 10.64 -14.99 9.85
N PRO A 13 9.96 -15.80 9.02
CA PRO A 13 8.50 -15.76 8.90
C PRO A 13 7.78 -15.92 10.24
N GLU A 14 8.26 -16.81 11.11
CA GLU A 14 7.66 -17.11 12.42
C GLU A 14 7.78 -15.91 13.36
N LYS A 15 8.88 -15.15 13.26
CA LYS A 15 9.05 -13.92 14.05
C LYS A 15 8.08 -12.83 13.66
N VAL A 16 7.63 -12.78 12.40
CA VAL A 16 6.57 -11.86 11.96
C VAL A 16 5.26 -12.19 12.67
N VAL A 17 4.89 -13.47 12.71
CA VAL A 17 3.69 -13.96 13.42
C VAL A 17 3.77 -13.71 14.92
N GLU A 18 4.93 -14.00 15.54
CA GLU A 18 5.14 -13.71 16.96
C GLU A 18 4.93 -12.22 17.27
N LEU A 19 5.49 -11.32 16.45
CA LEU A 19 5.34 -9.87 16.63
C LEU A 19 3.89 -9.42 16.42
N TYR A 20 3.17 -9.98 15.44
CA TYR A 20 1.75 -9.72 15.24
C TYR A 20 0.95 -9.99 16.52
N HIS A 21 1.12 -11.17 17.13
CA HIS A 21 0.42 -11.50 18.39
C HIS A 21 0.82 -10.58 19.55
N ARG A 22 2.06 -10.07 19.57
CA ARG A 22 2.50 -9.09 20.59
C ARG A 22 1.80 -7.73 20.43
N LEU A 23 1.38 -7.36 19.21
CA LEU A 23 0.62 -6.13 18.99
C LEU A 23 -0.71 -6.14 19.77
N GLY A 24 -1.31 -7.33 19.95
CA GLY A 24 -2.63 -7.47 20.57
C GLY A 24 -3.74 -6.77 19.77
N VAL A 25 -3.57 -6.69 18.46
CA VAL A 25 -4.54 -6.13 17.51
C VAL A 25 -5.27 -7.28 16.83
N GLU A 26 -6.59 -7.20 16.79
CA GLU A 26 -7.42 -8.16 16.05
C GLU A 26 -7.76 -7.59 14.66
N LEU A 27 -7.67 -8.44 13.64
CA LEU A 27 -8.06 -8.13 12.27
C LEU A 27 -9.30 -8.97 11.90
N PRO A 28 -10.52 -8.49 12.21
CA PRO A 28 -11.74 -9.25 11.98
C PRO A 28 -12.15 -9.24 10.50
N GLY A 29 -13.01 -10.19 10.12
CA GLY A 29 -13.67 -10.21 8.81
C GLY A 29 -12.70 -10.53 7.66
N LYS A 30 -12.95 -9.92 6.50
CA LYS A 30 -12.06 -10.09 5.34
C LYS A 30 -10.85 -9.18 5.47
N VAL A 31 -9.65 -9.76 5.54
CA VAL A 31 -8.39 -9.04 5.78
C VAL A 31 -7.69 -8.68 4.46
N ALA A 32 -7.46 -7.39 4.23
CA ALA A 32 -6.58 -6.90 3.18
C ALA A 32 -5.11 -6.98 3.64
N VAL A 33 -4.26 -7.71 2.93
CA VAL A 33 -2.83 -7.78 3.21
C VAL A 33 -2.06 -6.94 2.20
N LYS A 34 -1.68 -5.73 2.62
CA LYS A 34 -0.90 -4.82 1.80
C LYS A 34 0.58 -5.22 1.86
N VAL A 35 1.13 -5.59 0.71
CA VAL A 35 2.55 -5.90 0.52
C VAL A 35 3.17 -4.95 -0.52
N HIS A 36 4.49 -5.01 -0.72
CA HIS A 36 5.09 -4.46 -1.93
C HIS A 36 5.43 -5.66 -2.83
N SER A 37 4.69 -5.84 -3.92
CA SER A 37 4.78 -7.06 -4.75
C SER A 37 6.09 -7.23 -5.53
N GLY A 38 6.89 -6.18 -5.62
CA GLY A 38 8.10 -6.13 -6.44
C GLY A 38 7.87 -5.33 -7.71
N GLU A 39 8.93 -5.14 -8.49
CA GLU A 39 8.85 -4.59 -9.84
C GLU A 39 9.64 -5.50 -10.75
N LYS A 40 9.36 -5.49 -12.06
CA LYS A 40 10.11 -6.34 -13.00
C LYS A 40 11.62 -6.12 -12.86
N GLY A 41 12.36 -7.21 -12.65
CA GLY A 41 13.82 -7.18 -12.44
C GLY A 41 14.27 -6.84 -11.01
N ASN A 42 13.37 -6.45 -10.11
CA ASN A 42 13.70 -6.20 -8.70
C ASN A 42 13.83 -7.52 -7.93
N GLN A 43 14.99 -7.75 -7.31
CA GLN A 43 15.26 -8.93 -6.47
C GLN A 43 15.16 -8.65 -4.96
N ASN A 44 14.95 -7.40 -4.56
CA ASN A 44 15.07 -6.96 -3.16
C ASN A 44 13.73 -6.94 -2.41
N PHE A 45 12.65 -7.46 -3.00
CA PHE A 45 11.38 -7.61 -2.28
C PHE A 45 11.34 -8.94 -1.55
N LEU A 46 10.69 -8.96 -0.39
CA LEU A 46 10.44 -10.20 0.33
C LEU A 46 9.39 -11.02 -0.44
N ARG A 47 9.79 -12.23 -0.84
CA ARG A 47 9.00 -13.13 -1.69
C ARG A 47 7.77 -13.68 -0.96
N PRO A 48 6.74 -14.13 -1.69
CA PRO A 48 5.52 -14.72 -1.13
C PRO A 48 5.77 -15.75 -0.03
N GLU A 49 6.78 -16.60 -0.19
CA GLU A 49 7.10 -17.69 0.74
C GLU A 49 7.48 -17.18 2.13
N PHE A 50 8.15 -16.03 2.21
CA PHE A 50 8.52 -15.42 3.50
C PHE A 50 7.28 -14.92 4.25
N TRP A 51 6.28 -14.40 3.53
CA TRP A 51 5.07 -13.84 4.13
C TRP A 51 4.00 -14.88 4.42
N LYS A 52 4.09 -16.06 3.79
CA LYS A 52 3.07 -17.10 3.83
C LYS A 52 2.54 -17.41 5.22
N PRO A 53 3.36 -17.68 6.25
CA PRO A 53 2.84 -17.94 7.59
C PRO A 53 1.99 -16.80 8.16
N MET A 54 2.37 -15.55 7.89
CA MET A 54 1.63 -14.39 8.37
C MET A 54 0.34 -14.16 7.58
N VAL A 55 0.35 -14.33 6.25
CA VAL A 55 -0.85 -14.16 5.42
C VAL A 55 -1.88 -15.26 5.74
N GLU A 56 -1.43 -16.50 5.96
CA GLU A 56 -2.27 -17.62 6.38
C GLU A 56 -2.84 -17.41 7.80
N GLU A 57 -2.04 -16.89 8.74
CA GLU A 57 -2.48 -16.58 10.11
C GLU A 57 -3.70 -15.66 10.15
N VAL A 58 -3.80 -14.70 9.22
CA VAL A 58 -4.92 -13.77 9.12
C VAL A 58 -5.93 -14.13 8.03
N ASN A 59 -5.75 -15.27 7.36
CA ASN A 59 -6.54 -15.70 6.20
C ASN A 59 -6.76 -14.56 5.18
N GLY A 60 -5.68 -13.85 4.84
CA GLY A 60 -5.74 -12.59 4.14
C GLY A 60 -5.64 -12.69 2.62
N THR A 61 -6.17 -11.68 1.92
CA THR A 61 -5.99 -11.50 0.47
C THR A 61 -4.87 -10.48 0.22
N ILE A 62 -3.95 -10.78 -0.70
CA ILE A 62 -2.91 -9.83 -1.09
C ILE A 62 -3.54 -8.67 -1.87
N VAL A 63 -3.29 -7.43 -1.45
CA VAL A 63 -3.83 -6.25 -2.14
C VAL A 63 -2.74 -5.33 -2.70
N GLU A 64 -2.97 -4.88 -3.93
CA GLU A 64 -2.17 -3.89 -4.64
C GLU A 64 -3.09 -2.92 -5.40
N CYS A 65 -2.52 -1.83 -5.91
CA CYS A 65 -3.19 -0.90 -6.83
C CYS A 65 -2.23 -0.51 -7.94
N ASN A 66 -2.75 -0.22 -9.12
CA ASN A 66 -1.97 0.16 -10.29
C ASN A 66 -1.17 1.44 -10.03
N THR A 67 0.06 1.47 -10.54
CA THR A 67 0.99 2.60 -10.37
C THR A 67 0.67 3.75 -11.31
N ALA A 68 0.91 4.99 -10.88
CA ALA A 68 0.80 6.17 -11.73
C ALA A 68 1.96 6.32 -12.72
N TYR A 69 3.11 5.69 -12.44
CA TYR A 69 4.39 5.97 -13.08
C TYR A 69 4.65 5.14 -14.34
N GLY A 70 4.09 3.91 -14.43
CA GLY A 70 4.22 3.02 -15.60
C GLY A 70 5.63 2.95 -16.20
N ASP A 71 5.69 2.95 -17.53
CA ASP A 71 6.93 2.86 -18.31
C ASP A 71 7.94 3.98 -18.01
N ALA A 72 7.49 5.15 -17.55
CA ALA A 72 8.37 6.27 -17.23
C ALA A 72 9.37 5.94 -16.10
N ALA A 73 9.07 4.93 -15.29
CA ALA A 73 9.96 4.37 -14.27
C ALA A 73 10.44 2.94 -14.59
N GLY A 74 10.20 2.46 -15.82
CA GLY A 74 10.51 1.08 -16.24
C GLY A 74 9.68 0.00 -15.54
N GLY A 75 8.53 0.37 -14.96
CA GLY A 75 7.65 -0.55 -14.25
C GLY A 75 6.47 -1.01 -15.10
N VAL A 76 5.93 -2.19 -14.79
CA VAL A 76 4.84 -2.83 -15.57
C VAL A 76 3.50 -2.89 -14.83
N ARG A 77 3.39 -2.15 -13.72
CA ARG A 77 2.24 -2.21 -12.80
C ARG A 77 1.23 -1.09 -12.99
N ASP A 78 1.24 -0.37 -14.12
CA ASP A 78 0.32 0.76 -14.38
C ASP A 78 -0.98 0.35 -15.09
N HIS A 79 -1.09 -0.91 -15.50
CA HIS A 79 -2.27 -1.54 -16.07
C HIS A 79 -2.53 -2.89 -15.43
N THR A 80 -3.79 -3.17 -15.11
CA THR A 80 -4.21 -4.36 -14.34
C THR A 80 -3.72 -5.68 -14.94
N GLU A 81 -3.82 -5.87 -16.25
CA GLU A 81 -3.40 -7.11 -16.90
C GLU A 81 -1.89 -7.35 -16.73
N ALA A 82 -1.07 -6.34 -17.00
CA ALA A 82 0.38 -6.42 -16.84
C ALA A 82 0.78 -6.54 -15.35
N HIS A 83 0.05 -5.86 -14.46
CA HIS A 83 0.26 -5.96 -13.02
C HIS A 83 -0.04 -7.38 -12.50
N MET A 84 -1.17 -7.97 -12.88
CA MET A 84 -1.52 -9.35 -12.50
C MET A 84 -0.53 -10.36 -13.06
N LYS A 85 -0.07 -10.17 -14.30
CA LYS A 85 1.00 -11.00 -14.87
C LYS A 85 2.29 -10.91 -14.04
N LEU A 86 2.67 -9.71 -13.58
CA LEU A 86 3.81 -9.56 -12.69
C LEU A 86 3.58 -10.25 -11.33
N MET A 87 2.37 -10.17 -10.77
CA MET A 87 2.00 -10.88 -9.54
C MET A 87 2.20 -12.39 -9.70
N GLU A 88 1.83 -12.95 -10.85
CA GLU A 88 2.05 -14.35 -11.20
C GLU A 88 3.54 -14.68 -11.39
N GLU A 89 4.28 -13.88 -12.15
CA GLU A 89 5.72 -14.05 -12.38
C GLU A 89 6.52 -13.99 -11.08
N HIS A 90 6.06 -13.21 -10.10
CA HIS A 90 6.66 -13.09 -8.77
C HIS A 90 6.16 -14.15 -7.77
N GLY A 91 5.24 -15.02 -8.19
CA GLY A 91 4.73 -16.15 -7.41
C GLY A 91 3.59 -15.81 -6.44
N TRP A 92 3.08 -14.57 -6.41
CA TRP A 92 2.04 -14.18 -5.45
C TRP A 92 0.75 -14.97 -5.65
N THR A 93 0.31 -15.12 -6.90
CA THR A 93 -0.94 -15.83 -7.24
C THR A 93 -0.83 -17.35 -7.06
N GLN A 94 0.38 -17.89 -6.87
CA GLN A 94 0.60 -19.31 -6.60
C GLN A 94 0.33 -19.65 -5.13
N HIS A 95 0.44 -18.67 -4.23
CA HIS A 95 0.29 -18.87 -2.79
C HIS A 95 -0.97 -18.20 -2.23
N PHE A 96 -1.47 -17.14 -2.86
CA PHE A 96 -2.55 -16.31 -2.31
C PHE A 96 -3.52 -15.82 -3.38
N ASP A 97 -4.74 -15.53 -2.94
CA ASP A 97 -5.63 -14.65 -3.69
C ASP A 97 -5.02 -13.25 -3.77
N VAL A 98 -5.16 -12.62 -4.94
CA VAL A 98 -4.64 -11.28 -5.23
C VAL A 98 -5.76 -10.39 -5.75
N ASP A 99 -5.89 -9.19 -5.16
CA ASP A 99 -6.80 -8.14 -5.60
C ASP A 99 -6.00 -6.89 -6.01
N ILE A 100 -6.12 -6.51 -7.29
CA ILE A 100 -5.71 -5.19 -7.76
C ILE A 100 -6.91 -4.27 -7.56
N MET A 101 -6.91 -3.52 -6.46
CA MET A 101 -8.16 -2.93 -5.95
C MET A 101 -8.74 -1.83 -6.85
N ASP A 102 -7.93 -1.26 -7.75
CA ASP A 102 -8.31 -0.29 -8.78
C ASP A 102 -8.36 -0.91 -10.19
N ALA A 103 -8.54 -2.23 -10.28
CA ALA A 103 -8.68 -2.95 -11.54
C ALA A 103 -9.87 -2.44 -12.38
N GLU A 104 -10.93 -2.04 -11.69
CA GLU A 104 -12.14 -1.51 -12.27
C GLU A 104 -12.52 -0.21 -11.56
N GLY A 105 -13.04 0.74 -12.33
CA GLY A 105 -13.59 1.98 -11.79
C GLY A 105 -15.10 1.92 -11.49
N PRO A 106 -15.68 3.09 -11.14
CA PRO A 106 -14.95 4.30 -10.76
C PRO A 106 -14.20 4.11 -9.43
N ASP A 107 -13.17 4.92 -9.20
CA ASP A 107 -12.48 4.96 -7.90
C ASP A 107 -13.43 5.36 -6.78
N ILE A 108 -13.14 4.89 -5.56
CA ILE A 108 -13.81 5.42 -4.38
C ILE A 108 -13.10 6.69 -3.92
N VAL A 109 -13.87 7.72 -3.59
CA VAL A 109 -13.35 9.00 -3.10
C VAL A 109 -13.69 9.15 -1.62
N TRP A 110 -12.68 9.22 -0.77
CA TRP A 110 -12.84 9.53 0.65
C TRP A 110 -12.46 10.97 0.92
N PRO A 111 -13.36 11.78 1.54
CA PRO A 111 -13.03 13.14 1.91
C PRO A 111 -11.98 13.16 3.02
N ILE A 112 -11.13 14.17 3.01
CA ILE A 112 -10.16 14.47 4.07
C ILE A 112 -10.41 15.91 4.54
N PRO A 113 -11.49 16.17 5.31
CA PRO A 113 -11.89 17.54 5.64
C PRO A 113 -10.80 18.34 6.32
N ASN A 114 -10.02 17.66 7.18
CA ASN A 114 -8.93 18.23 7.96
C ASN A 114 -7.54 18.03 7.33
N GLY A 115 -7.47 17.56 6.08
CA GLY A 115 -6.20 17.32 5.39
C GLY A 115 -5.45 18.63 5.16
N LYS A 116 -4.13 18.60 5.30
CA LYS A 116 -3.27 19.78 5.19
C LYS A 116 -3.12 20.23 3.73
N ILE A 117 -2.87 19.26 2.85
CA ILE A 117 -2.64 19.41 1.41
C ILE A 117 -3.84 18.84 0.65
N LEU A 118 -4.16 17.56 0.86
CA LEU A 118 -5.24 16.89 0.16
C LEU A 118 -6.57 17.11 0.88
N LYS A 119 -7.65 17.27 0.10
CA LYS A 119 -9.03 17.35 0.60
C LYS A 119 -9.84 16.10 0.32
N GLU A 120 -9.28 15.19 -0.48
CA GLU A 120 -9.86 13.89 -0.81
C GLU A 120 -8.74 12.91 -1.17
N ASN A 121 -9.03 11.62 -1.03
CA ASN A 121 -8.17 10.52 -1.43
C ASN A 121 -8.94 9.59 -2.37
N HIS A 122 -8.36 9.28 -3.53
CA HIS A 122 -8.94 8.38 -4.52
C HIS A 122 -8.29 7.00 -4.37
N LEU A 123 -9.10 5.99 -4.09
CA LEU A 123 -8.64 4.64 -3.79
C LEU A 123 -9.27 3.64 -4.76
N GLY A 124 -8.61 2.48 -4.90
CA GLY A 124 -9.23 1.36 -5.59
C GLY A 124 -10.53 0.95 -4.91
N LYS A 125 -11.65 0.89 -5.66
CA LYS A 125 -12.99 0.68 -5.10
C LYS A 125 -13.11 -0.61 -4.27
N ASN A 126 -12.31 -1.63 -4.59
CA ASN A 126 -12.36 -2.92 -3.89
C ASN A 126 -11.84 -2.84 -2.46
N ILE A 127 -11.22 -1.73 -2.02
CA ILE A 127 -10.88 -1.52 -0.61
C ILE A 127 -12.09 -1.67 0.32
N LEU A 128 -13.30 -1.36 -0.18
CA LEU A 128 -14.57 -1.50 0.54
C LEU A 128 -14.98 -2.96 0.79
N ASN A 129 -14.32 -3.92 0.13
CA ASN A 129 -14.58 -5.35 0.34
C ASN A 129 -13.92 -5.89 1.61
N TYR A 130 -13.12 -5.09 2.31
CA TYR A 130 -12.27 -5.52 3.42
C TYR A 130 -12.67 -4.85 4.74
N ASP A 131 -12.73 -5.65 5.79
CA ASP A 131 -13.15 -5.20 7.12
C ASP A 131 -11.97 -4.71 7.98
N SER A 132 -10.76 -5.17 7.64
CA SER A 132 -9.52 -4.91 8.35
C SER A 132 -8.32 -5.01 7.40
N MET A 133 -7.17 -4.50 7.84
CA MET A 133 -5.95 -4.47 7.02
C MET A 133 -4.70 -4.85 7.80
N LEU A 134 -3.87 -5.70 7.20
CA LEU A 134 -2.50 -5.94 7.61
C LEU A 134 -1.54 -5.28 6.62
N VAL A 135 -0.69 -4.36 7.10
CA VAL A 135 0.34 -3.72 6.29
C VAL A 135 1.68 -4.39 6.60
N LEU A 136 2.17 -5.19 5.64
CA LEU A 136 3.49 -5.82 5.69
C LEU A 136 4.49 -4.96 4.94
N ALA A 137 5.30 -4.20 5.68
CA ALA A 137 6.28 -3.30 5.14
C ALA A 137 7.70 -3.88 5.27
N HIS A 138 8.50 -3.70 4.23
CA HIS A 138 9.95 -3.83 4.33
C HIS A 138 10.59 -2.55 3.81
N PHE A 139 11.63 -2.10 4.48
CA PHE A 139 12.26 -0.83 4.16
C PHE A 139 12.98 -0.90 2.82
N LYS A 140 12.67 0.06 1.95
CA LYS A 140 13.41 0.34 0.72
C LYS A 140 13.69 1.84 0.65
N GLY A 141 14.88 2.23 0.20
CA GLY A 141 15.19 3.64 -0.05
C GLY A 141 14.25 4.25 -1.08
N HIS A 142 13.79 5.48 -0.84
CA HIS A 142 12.94 6.24 -1.75
C HIS A 142 13.59 7.58 -2.13
N PRO A 143 13.79 7.90 -3.42
CA PRO A 143 14.54 9.09 -3.86
C PRO A 143 14.07 10.41 -3.26
N MET A 144 12.76 10.56 -3.01
CA MET A 144 12.16 11.80 -2.47
C MET A 144 11.57 11.66 -1.06
N GLY A 145 11.50 10.44 -0.52
CA GLY A 145 10.81 10.14 0.74
C GLY A 145 11.72 9.61 1.84
N GLY A 146 13.04 9.56 1.59
CA GLY A 146 14.01 8.92 2.47
C GLY A 146 13.83 7.40 2.48
N TYR A 147 12.95 6.90 3.33
CA TYR A 147 12.63 5.48 3.49
C TYR A 147 11.15 5.22 3.22
N GLY A 148 10.85 4.32 2.28
CA GLY A 148 9.51 3.77 2.13
C GLY A 148 9.22 2.78 3.26
N GLY A 149 8.00 2.81 3.79
CA GLY A 149 7.55 1.93 4.87
C GLY A 149 6.03 1.97 5.02
N ALA A 150 5.53 1.76 6.24
CA ALA A 150 4.10 1.67 6.56
C ALA A 150 3.25 2.83 5.99
N LEU A 151 3.67 4.08 6.19
CA LEU A 151 2.91 5.26 5.72
C LEU A 151 2.75 5.25 4.19
N LYS A 152 3.82 4.92 3.46
CA LYS A 152 3.77 4.87 1.99
C LYS A 152 2.88 3.72 1.49
N GLN A 153 2.92 2.57 2.15
CA GLN A 153 2.06 1.43 1.82
C GLN A 153 0.59 1.76 2.03
N LEU A 154 0.25 2.47 3.10
CA LEU A 154 -1.12 2.88 3.36
C LEU A 154 -1.58 4.00 2.41
N ALA A 155 -0.75 5.02 2.19
CA ALA A 155 -1.08 6.13 1.29
C ALA A 155 -1.04 5.71 -0.19
N ILE A 156 0.17 5.62 -0.75
CA ILE A 156 0.39 5.34 -2.18
C ILE A 156 -0.08 3.92 -2.51
N GLY A 157 0.15 2.96 -1.62
CA GLY A 157 -0.16 1.56 -1.91
C GLY A 157 -1.66 1.26 -2.03
N CYS A 158 -2.53 2.00 -1.32
CA CYS A 158 -3.98 1.80 -1.39
C CYS A 158 -4.68 2.79 -2.33
N ALA A 159 -4.03 3.92 -2.66
CA ALA A 159 -4.54 4.87 -3.63
C ALA A 159 -4.66 4.22 -5.01
N SER A 160 -5.67 4.59 -5.80
CA SER A 160 -5.77 4.17 -7.20
C SER A 160 -4.65 4.80 -8.03
N ARG A 161 -4.53 4.43 -9.32
CA ARG A 161 -3.62 5.12 -10.24
C ARG A 161 -3.82 6.65 -10.25
N ALA A 162 -5.08 7.10 -10.28
CA ALA A 162 -5.43 8.53 -10.25
C ALA A 162 -5.13 9.16 -8.88
N GLY A 163 -5.46 8.46 -7.78
CA GLY A 163 -5.13 8.91 -6.43
C GLY A 163 -3.62 9.04 -6.19
N LYS A 164 -2.82 8.11 -6.71
CA LYS A 164 -1.36 8.23 -6.68
C LYS A 164 -0.89 9.48 -7.41
N ALA A 165 -1.46 9.80 -8.58
CA ALA A 165 -1.12 11.02 -9.32
C ALA A 165 -1.50 12.29 -8.53
N LEU A 166 -2.65 12.30 -7.84
CA LEU A 166 -3.04 13.39 -6.94
C LEU A 166 -2.07 13.56 -5.77
N ILE A 167 -1.69 12.46 -5.11
CA ILE A 167 -0.74 12.52 -3.99
C ILE A 167 0.61 13.06 -4.47
N HIS A 168 1.11 12.58 -5.62
CA HIS A 168 2.38 13.02 -6.20
C HIS A 168 2.37 14.48 -6.65
N SER A 169 1.22 15.02 -7.05
CA SER A 169 1.06 16.40 -7.47
C SER A 169 0.58 17.34 -6.35
N ALA A 170 0.42 16.84 -5.13
CA ALA A 170 -0.18 17.58 -4.00
C ALA A 170 -1.57 18.15 -4.34
N GLY A 171 -2.41 17.35 -5.00
CA GLY A 171 -3.80 17.66 -5.33
C GLY A 171 -3.99 18.50 -6.60
N LYS A 172 -2.92 18.78 -7.36
CA LYS A 172 -3.01 19.61 -8.57
C LYS A 172 -3.61 18.88 -9.77
N THR A 173 -3.34 17.58 -9.90
CA THR A 173 -3.82 16.76 -11.00
C THR A 173 -3.83 15.27 -10.65
N ASP A 174 -4.86 14.56 -11.11
CA ASP A 174 -5.01 13.11 -11.09
C ASP A 174 -4.54 12.44 -12.40
N ASP A 175 -4.08 13.24 -13.36
CA ASP A 175 -3.57 12.73 -14.63
C ASP A 175 -2.17 12.14 -14.46
N ARG A 176 -2.06 10.89 -14.91
CA ARG A 176 -0.84 10.07 -14.78
C ARG A 176 0.38 10.62 -15.51
N PHE A 177 0.22 11.51 -16.49
CA PHE A 177 1.30 12.11 -17.28
C PHE A 177 1.61 13.53 -16.80
N GLU A 178 0.59 14.34 -16.54
CA GLU A 178 0.75 15.72 -16.06
C GLU A 178 1.31 15.78 -14.63
N THR A 179 1.01 14.78 -13.79
CA THR A 179 1.52 14.71 -12.40
C THR A 179 3.05 14.86 -12.33
N TRP A 180 3.80 14.33 -13.31
CA TRP A 180 5.27 14.40 -13.32
C TRP A 180 5.82 15.78 -13.69
N LYS A 181 5.05 16.56 -14.46
CA LYS A 181 5.38 17.97 -14.76
C LYS A 181 5.03 18.88 -13.59
N GLN A 182 4.11 18.44 -12.74
CA GLN A 182 3.58 19.19 -11.60
C GLN A 182 3.93 18.53 -10.26
N HIS A 183 5.00 17.73 -10.23
CA HIS A 183 5.36 16.94 -9.05
C HIS A 183 5.54 17.86 -7.85
N ALA A 184 4.94 17.48 -6.73
CA ALA A 184 4.99 18.22 -5.48
C ALA A 184 6.42 18.33 -4.94
N SER A 185 6.66 19.38 -4.15
CA SER A 185 7.96 19.58 -3.49
C SER A 185 8.26 18.48 -2.48
N SER A 186 9.52 18.42 -2.01
CA SER A 186 9.94 17.50 -0.93
C SER A 186 9.27 17.77 0.42
N VAL A 187 8.48 18.84 0.55
CA VAL A 187 7.66 19.15 1.73
C VAL A 187 6.21 18.76 1.50
N GLU A 188 5.62 19.21 0.39
CA GLU A 188 4.20 18.97 0.11
C GLU A 188 3.91 17.48 -0.17
N PHE A 189 4.83 16.76 -0.82
CA PHE A 189 4.60 15.34 -1.14
C PHE A 189 4.47 14.45 0.11
N PRO A 190 5.39 14.51 1.10
CA PRO A 190 5.20 13.80 2.37
C PRO A 190 3.93 14.20 3.12
N GLU A 191 3.54 15.47 3.07
CA GLU A 191 2.31 15.96 3.73
C GLU A 191 1.05 15.43 3.03
N ALA A 192 1.03 15.41 1.70
CA ALA A 192 -0.04 14.78 0.92
C ALA A 192 -0.12 13.26 1.20
N MET A 193 1.01 12.57 1.33
CA MET A 193 1.01 11.16 1.74
C MET A 193 0.45 10.98 3.15
N ALA A 194 0.74 11.88 4.09
CA ALA A 194 0.19 11.82 5.44
C ALA A 194 -1.33 11.99 5.45
N ASP A 195 -1.86 12.95 4.67
CA ASP A 195 -3.30 13.14 4.50
C ASP A 195 -3.97 11.88 3.92
N ALA A 196 -3.40 11.31 2.85
CA ALA A 196 -3.92 10.09 2.23
C ALA A 196 -3.85 8.86 3.16
N ALA A 197 -2.77 8.70 3.93
CA ALA A 197 -2.66 7.63 4.91
C ALA A 197 -3.70 7.77 6.02
N MET A 198 -3.99 9.01 6.46
CA MET A 198 -4.98 9.28 7.50
C MET A 198 -6.36 8.76 7.12
N SER A 199 -6.80 8.95 5.88
CA SER A 199 -8.12 8.44 5.44
C SER A 199 -8.20 6.91 5.52
N GLY A 200 -7.10 6.20 5.23
CA GLY A 200 -6.99 4.75 5.43
C GLY A 200 -7.07 4.32 6.89
N VAL A 201 -6.36 5.02 7.79
CA VAL A 201 -6.43 4.74 9.24
C VAL A 201 -7.84 4.98 9.79
N GLU A 202 -8.48 6.09 9.39
CA GLU A 202 -9.84 6.44 9.79
C GLU A 202 -10.87 5.43 9.30
N HIS A 203 -10.70 4.89 8.08
CA HIS A 203 -11.60 3.87 7.55
C HIS A 203 -11.55 2.57 8.36
N PHE A 204 -10.36 2.06 8.69
CA PHE A 204 -10.23 0.79 9.41
C PHE A 204 -10.44 0.93 10.93
N GLN A 205 -10.52 2.14 11.49
CA GLN A 205 -10.93 2.41 12.89
C GLN A 205 -10.21 1.53 13.94
N GLY A 206 -8.89 1.37 13.80
CA GLY A 206 -8.08 0.53 14.70
C GLY A 206 -8.05 -0.96 14.35
N LYS A 207 -8.80 -1.41 13.35
CA LYS A 207 -8.72 -2.75 12.73
C LYS A 207 -7.62 -2.79 11.66
N ILE A 208 -6.45 -2.24 12.00
CA ILE A 208 -5.29 -2.19 11.11
C ILE A 208 -4.02 -2.48 11.91
N ALA A 209 -3.16 -3.34 11.38
CA ALA A 209 -1.88 -3.69 11.97
C ALA A 209 -0.73 -3.39 11.01
N PHE A 210 0.41 -3.00 11.56
CA PHE A 210 1.63 -2.70 10.81
C PHE A 210 2.77 -3.57 11.32
N ILE A 211 3.45 -4.24 10.40
CA ILE A 211 4.64 -5.05 10.67
C ILE A 211 5.74 -4.65 9.69
#